data_AF-A0A952NPK8-F1
#
_entry.id   AF-A0A952NPK8-F1
#
_cell.length_a   1.000
_cell.length_b   1.000
_cell.length_c   1.000
_cell.angle_alpha   90.00
_cell.angle_beta   90.00
_cell.angle_gamma   90.00
#
_symmetry.space_group_name_H-M   'P 1'
#
loop_
_entity.id
_entity.type
_entity.pdbx_description
1 polymer ?
#
loop_
_entity_poly.entity_id
_entity_poly.type
_entity_poly.pdbx_seq_one_letter_code
_entity_poly.pdbx_strand_id
1 'polypeptide(L)'
;MDFLYAGLFSGLNGNGMLRKEAAYAVEHGKPVFLYPHFCSPWLPHDLEVEPLAAAAFFCHSAGYAKVLEMIGYPTPTEVVGWSYSDVRPFAPFVGHKPRVLFAPLHPVGGTLPQVEREINEHVFRTLVALRTAGALAKLTVRFYGSLATNGLHRHSDVNYQEALLTGRTDDMERADVVVSAGTYAHMAVALGKPTVMMGQDIRPHNTPRGGGQMAWVRNWELYRDFARFPHSIEMSTGSSVAAETIKRACEGTASVEDWKANHIGHQFNPQHFISRLEAYL
;
A
#
# COMPACT_ATOMS: atom_id res chain seq x y z
N MET A 1 13.30 5.33 11.09
CA MET A 1 11.82 5.45 11.15
C MET A 1 11.50 6.70 11.95
N ASP A 2 11.66 7.87 11.35
CA ASP A 2 12.07 9.09 12.06
C ASP A 2 10.93 10.01 12.48
N PHE A 3 9.70 9.52 12.29
CA PHE A 3 8.50 10.05 12.93
C PHE A 3 8.14 9.14 14.10
N LEU A 4 8.06 9.70 15.31
CA LEU A 4 7.46 8.99 16.43
C LEU A 4 5.96 8.84 16.16
N TYR A 5 5.46 7.60 16.33
CA TYR A 5 4.05 7.21 16.20
C TYR A 5 3.07 7.97 17.12
N ALA A 6 3.54 8.94 17.90
CA ALA A 6 2.77 9.65 18.91
C ALA A 6 1.90 10.80 18.38
N GLY A 7 2.13 11.32 17.15
CA GLY A 7 1.37 12.50 16.66
C GLY A 7 0.68 12.32 15.29
N LEU A 8 1.43 11.95 14.27
CA LEU A 8 0.94 12.08 12.89
C LEU A 8 -0.08 11.00 12.48
N PHE A 9 0.26 9.73 12.77
CA PHE A 9 -0.62 8.59 12.56
C PHE A 9 -1.47 8.27 13.80
N SER A 10 -1.46 9.14 14.81
CA SER A 10 -2.31 9.01 15.99
C SER A 10 -3.44 10.04 16.00
N GLY A 11 -3.41 11.08 15.16
CA GLY A 11 -4.44 12.12 15.17
C GLY A 11 -4.46 12.94 16.47
N LEU A 12 -3.44 12.82 17.33
CA LEU A 12 -3.29 13.60 18.55
C LEU A 12 -2.65 14.94 18.18
N ASN A 13 -3.49 15.98 18.09
CA ASN A 13 -3.15 17.40 18.10
C ASN A 13 -1.90 17.81 17.33
N GLY A 14 -1.96 17.82 15.99
CA GLY A 14 -1.28 18.76 15.06
C GLY A 14 0.25 18.94 15.10
N ASN A 15 0.93 18.47 16.13
CA ASN A 15 2.35 18.59 16.33
C ASN A 15 2.93 17.24 16.02
N GLY A 16 3.13 16.97 14.73
CA GLY A 16 3.98 15.88 14.28
C GLY A 16 5.34 16.02 14.97
N MET A 17 5.55 15.30 16.06
CA MET A 17 6.84 15.33 16.74
C MET A 17 7.82 14.53 15.90
N LEU A 18 8.67 15.25 15.18
CA LEU A 18 9.95 14.73 14.70
C LEU A 18 10.65 14.04 15.87
N ARG A 19 11.31 12.91 15.61
CA ARG A 19 12.17 12.30 16.63
C ARG A 19 13.16 13.34 17.12
N LYS A 20 13.27 13.50 18.44
CA LYS A 20 14.16 14.50 19.05
C LYS A 20 15.60 14.32 18.56
N GLU A 21 15.99 13.07 18.30
CA GLU A 21 17.29 12.70 17.79
C GLU A 21 17.53 13.21 16.36
N ALA A 22 16.51 13.16 15.49
CA ALA A 22 16.59 13.66 14.13
C ALA A 22 16.63 15.20 14.10
N ALA A 23 15.80 15.86 14.91
CA ALA A 23 15.84 17.30 15.07
C ALA A 23 17.20 17.77 15.62
N TYR A 24 17.69 17.13 16.68
CA TYR A 24 19.00 17.38 17.26
C TYR A 24 20.13 17.23 16.24
N ALA A 25 20.10 16.18 15.41
CA ALA A 25 21.08 15.96 14.36
C ALA A 25 21.11 17.13 13.36
N VAL A 26 19.95 17.56 12.86
CA VAL A 26 19.82 18.71 11.96
C VAL A 26 20.36 19.99 12.62
N GLU A 27 19.97 20.27 13.87
CA GLU A 27 20.43 21.44 14.64
C GLU A 27 21.95 21.49 14.83
N HIS A 28 22.62 20.34 14.81
CA HIS A 28 24.07 20.21 14.97
C HIS A 28 24.80 19.97 13.63
N GLY A 29 24.16 20.27 12.50
CA GLY A 29 24.76 20.17 11.16
C GLY A 29 25.08 18.73 10.74
N LYS A 30 24.45 17.73 11.34
CA LYS A 30 24.60 16.32 10.92
C LYS A 30 23.56 16.01 9.84
N PRO A 31 23.96 15.36 8.74
CA PRO A 31 23.03 14.99 7.68
C PRO A 31 22.00 13.98 8.22
N VAL A 32 20.73 14.25 7.95
CA VAL A 32 19.62 13.32 8.21
C VAL A 32 19.04 12.86 6.89
N PHE A 33 18.79 11.56 6.77
CA PHE A 33 18.20 10.94 5.60
C PHE A 33 16.85 10.35 5.94
N LEU A 34 15.90 10.46 5.01
CA LEU A 34 14.58 9.88 5.15
C LEU A 34 14.41 8.69 4.20
N TYR A 35 13.57 7.75 4.60
CA TYR A 35 13.13 6.65 3.77
C TYR A 35 11.66 6.34 4.08
N PRO A 36 10.88 5.86 3.10
CA PRO A 36 9.47 5.58 3.30
C PRO A 36 9.28 4.38 4.21
N HIS A 37 8.24 4.45 5.06
CA HIS A 37 7.80 3.30 5.84
C HIS A 37 6.85 2.39 5.04
N PHE A 38 6.13 2.97 4.07
CA PHE A 38 5.11 2.31 3.26
C PHE A 38 5.34 2.61 1.77
N CYS A 39 4.82 1.74 0.91
CA CYS A 39 5.12 1.78 -0.53
C CYS A 39 4.46 2.94 -1.28
N SER A 40 3.37 3.48 -0.73
CA SER A 40 2.63 4.57 -1.36
C SER A 40 3.32 5.93 -1.15
N PRO A 41 3.27 6.83 -2.14
CA PRO A 41 4.04 8.09 -2.11
C PRO A 41 3.44 9.22 -1.27
N TRP A 42 2.34 8.99 -0.55
CA TRP A 42 1.74 10.04 0.26
C TRP A 42 2.53 10.24 1.56
N LEU A 43 3.19 11.38 1.70
CA LEU A 43 4.00 11.65 2.88
C LEU A 43 3.21 12.41 3.97
N PRO A 44 3.69 12.35 5.22
CA PRO A 44 3.41 13.37 6.24
C PRO A 44 3.32 14.80 5.70
N HIS A 45 4.17 15.13 4.74
CA HIS A 45 4.20 16.43 4.08
C HIS A 45 2.86 16.82 3.45
N ASP A 46 2.17 15.88 2.81
CA ASP A 46 0.87 16.11 2.19
C ASP A 46 -0.26 16.19 3.24
N LEU A 47 0.02 15.84 4.50
CA LEU A 47 -0.85 15.96 5.68
C LEU A 47 -0.51 17.19 6.55
N GLU A 48 0.07 18.24 5.96
CA GLU A 48 0.43 19.50 6.63
C GLU A 48 1.54 19.40 7.69
N VAL A 49 2.37 18.34 7.63
CA VAL A 49 3.56 18.28 8.48
C VAL A 49 4.70 18.99 7.78
N GLU A 50 5.26 19.99 8.45
CA GLU A 50 6.51 20.63 8.00
C GLU A 50 7.59 19.56 7.79
N PRO A 51 8.20 19.50 6.60
CA PRO A 51 9.22 18.51 6.32
C PRO A 51 10.44 18.79 7.21
N LEU A 52 11.04 17.72 7.73
CA LEU A 52 12.38 17.80 8.32
C LEU A 52 13.35 18.31 7.24
N ALA A 53 14.28 19.19 7.61
CA ALA A 53 15.40 19.60 6.77
C ALA A 53 16.42 18.44 6.59
N ALA A 54 15.96 17.36 5.97
CA ALA A 54 16.76 16.21 5.62
C ALA A 54 17.64 16.51 4.41
N ALA A 55 18.81 15.88 4.35
CA ALA A 55 19.72 15.97 3.22
C ALA A 55 19.15 15.31 1.95
N ALA A 56 18.50 14.14 2.12
CA ALA A 56 17.82 13.44 1.04
C ALA A 56 16.68 12.54 1.56
N PHE A 57 15.76 12.21 0.66
CA PHE A 57 14.71 11.20 0.82
C PHE A 57 14.98 10.04 -0.16
N PHE A 58 15.29 8.86 0.35
CA PHE A 58 15.52 7.67 -0.45
C PHE A 58 14.21 6.92 -0.68
N CYS A 59 13.74 6.84 -1.92
CA CYS A 59 12.49 6.18 -2.29
C CYS A 59 12.71 4.96 -3.19
N HIS A 60 11.65 4.18 -3.41
CA HIS A 60 11.76 2.90 -4.11
C HIS A 60 11.74 3.01 -5.63
N SER A 61 11.06 4.01 -6.19
CA SER A 61 10.75 4.03 -7.62
C SER A 61 10.65 5.45 -8.18
N ALA A 62 10.83 5.57 -9.49
CA ALA A 62 10.70 6.85 -10.19
C ALA A 62 9.28 7.44 -10.05
N GLY A 63 8.26 6.59 -10.03
CA GLY A 63 6.88 7.02 -9.77
C GLY A 63 6.70 7.58 -8.36
N TYR A 64 7.37 7.01 -7.35
CA TYR A 64 7.38 7.62 -6.01
C TYR A 64 7.99 9.02 -6.03
N ALA A 65 9.17 9.16 -6.64
CA ALA A 65 9.84 10.46 -6.78
C ALA A 65 8.99 11.47 -7.56
N LYS A 66 8.29 11.02 -8.61
CA LYS A 66 7.41 11.89 -9.39
C LYS A 66 6.24 12.42 -8.59
N VAL A 67 5.63 11.61 -7.72
CA VAL A 67 4.56 12.11 -6.83
C VAL A 67 5.12 13.13 -5.83
N LEU A 68 6.30 12.90 -5.27
CA LEU A 68 6.95 13.88 -4.39
C LEU A 68 7.20 15.21 -5.10
N GLU A 69 7.64 15.18 -6.35
CA GLU A 69 7.77 16.36 -7.20
C GLU A 69 6.41 17.05 -7.41
N MET A 70 5.35 16.28 -7.75
CA MET A 70 4.00 16.81 -7.99
C MET A 70 3.42 17.54 -6.78
N ILE A 71 3.71 17.08 -5.57
CA ILE A 71 3.22 17.72 -4.32
C ILE A 71 4.15 18.81 -3.79
N GLY A 72 5.24 19.12 -4.50
CA GLY A 72 6.19 20.16 -4.10
C GLY A 72 7.07 19.79 -2.90
N TYR A 73 7.39 18.50 -2.72
CA TYR A 73 8.24 18.05 -1.62
C TYR A 73 9.65 18.67 -1.76
N PRO A 74 10.15 19.40 -0.74
CA PRO A 74 11.35 20.23 -0.91
C PRO A 74 12.67 19.45 -0.81
N THR A 75 12.65 18.24 -0.27
CA THR A 75 13.86 17.45 -0.03
C THR A 75 14.30 16.73 -1.31
N PRO A 76 15.60 16.76 -1.66
CA PRO A 76 16.14 15.96 -2.75
C PRO A 76 15.71 14.50 -2.63
N THR A 77 15.22 13.91 -3.72
CA THR A 77 14.69 12.55 -3.73
C THR A 77 15.57 11.64 -4.57
N GLU A 78 15.97 10.51 -3.98
CA GLU A 78 16.89 9.53 -4.57
C GLU A 78 16.18 8.19 -4.74
N VAL A 79 16.12 7.68 -5.97
CA VAL A 79 15.48 6.38 -6.27
C VAL A 79 16.50 5.27 -6.07
N VAL A 80 16.28 4.40 -5.08
CA VAL A 80 17.24 3.35 -4.70
C VAL A 80 16.73 1.91 -4.87
N GLY A 81 15.49 1.77 -5.32
CA GLY A 81 14.88 0.49 -5.66
C GLY A 81 14.01 -0.11 -4.55
N TRP A 82 13.32 -1.19 -4.92
CA TRP A 82 12.36 -1.90 -4.10
C TRP A 82 13.01 -2.84 -3.09
N SER A 83 12.68 -2.68 -1.80
CA SER A 83 13.29 -3.45 -0.70
C SER A 83 12.31 -4.34 0.08
N TYR A 84 11.01 -4.34 -0.26
CA TYR A 84 10.01 -5.09 0.50
C TYR A 84 9.88 -6.56 0.10
N SER A 85 10.31 -6.92 -1.10
CA SER A 85 10.29 -8.28 -1.64
C SER A 85 11.25 -8.41 -2.82
N ASP A 86 11.32 -9.60 -3.40
CA ASP A 86 11.86 -9.76 -4.74
C ASP A 86 10.97 -9.05 -5.76
N VAL A 87 11.59 -8.58 -6.85
CA VAL A 87 10.91 -8.15 -8.07
C VAL A 87 11.02 -9.27 -9.11
N ARG A 88 9.89 -9.90 -9.46
CA ARG A 88 9.82 -11.06 -10.37
C ARG A 88 8.97 -10.73 -11.61
N PRO A 89 9.18 -11.37 -12.77
CA PRO A 89 8.29 -11.21 -13.92
C PRO A 89 6.84 -11.59 -13.60
N PHE A 90 5.87 -11.00 -14.31
CA PHE A 90 4.47 -11.38 -14.18
C PHE A 90 4.24 -12.86 -14.52
N ALA A 91 3.47 -13.53 -13.66
CA ALA A 91 3.10 -14.93 -13.80
C ALA A 91 1.58 -15.00 -14.07
N PRO A 92 1.15 -15.12 -15.34
CA PRO A 92 -0.27 -15.21 -15.67
C PRO A 92 -0.89 -16.48 -15.08
N PHE A 93 -2.20 -16.41 -14.90
CA PHE A 93 -3.01 -17.53 -14.46
C PHE A 93 -4.25 -17.68 -15.36
N VAL A 94 -4.34 -18.78 -16.08
CA VAL A 94 -5.41 -19.00 -17.05
C VAL A 94 -5.95 -20.43 -16.97
N GLY A 95 -7.23 -20.62 -17.32
CA GLY A 95 -7.80 -21.93 -17.58
C GLY A 95 -8.65 -22.55 -16.46
N HIS A 96 -8.62 -22.05 -15.23
CA HIS A 96 -9.52 -22.52 -14.18
C HIS A 96 -9.95 -21.42 -13.20
N LYS A 97 -10.92 -21.75 -12.35
CA LYS A 97 -11.43 -20.83 -11.32
C LYS A 97 -10.28 -20.45 -10.37
N PRO A 98 -10.05 -19.16 -10.08
CA PRO A 98 -8.92 -18.74 -9.27
C PRO A 98 -9.13 -19.03 -7.78
N ARG A 99 -8.02 -19.29 -7.08
CA ARG A 99 -7.92 -19.21 -5.62
C ARG A 99 -7.56 -17.76 -5.27
N VAL A 100 -8.52 -17.06 -4.67
CA VAL A 100 -8.38 -15.66 -4.27
C VAL A 100 -7.82 -15.57 -2.85
N LEU A 101 -6.78 -14.76 -2.69
CA LEU A 101 -6.35 -14.24 -1.40
C LEU A 101 -6.83 -12.80 -1.24
N PHE A 102 -7.79 -12.59 -0.34
CA PHE A 102 -8.27 -11.26 0.04
C PHE A 102 -7.53 -10.79 1.30
N ALA A 103 -6.79 -9.69 1.19
CA ALA A 103 -6.12 -9.06 2.31
C ALA A 103 -6.71 -7.64 2.51
N PRO A 104 -7.70 -7.48 3.42
CA PRO A 104 -8.35 -6.19 3.69
C PRO A 104 -7.38 -5.12 4.20
N LEU A 105 -7.83 -3.86 4.14
CA LEU A 105 -7.25 -2.76 4.91
C LEU A 105 -7.27 -3.13 6.40
N HIS A 106 -6.15 -2.99 7.09
CA HIS A 106 -6.00 -3.50 8.45
C HIS A 106 -6.04 -2.39 9.50
N PRO A 107 -6.57 -2.67 10.72
CA PRO A 107 -6.56 -1.70 11.79
C PRO A 107 -5.12 -1.32 12.18
N VAL A 108 -4.94 -0.05 12.53
CA VAL A 108 -3.68 0.50 13.05
C VAL A 108 -3.89 0.87 14.51
N GLY A 109 -3.19 0.19 15.42
CA GLY A 109 -3.41 0.36 16.86
C GLY A 109 -4.80 -0.10 17.33
N GLY A 110 -5.41 -1.07 16.64
CA GLY A 110 -6.73 -1.61 16.97
C GLY A 110 -7.92 -0.87 16.36
N THR A 111 -7.69 0.27 15.69
CA THR A 111 -8.73 1.07 15.05
C THR A 111 -8.62 1.03 13.54
N LEU A 112 -9.75 0.92 12.87
CA LEU A 112 -9.89 1.09 11.42
C LEU A 112 -10.99 2.15 11.18
N PRO A 113 -10.75 3.22 10.39
CA PRO A 113 -11.76 4.22 10.04
C PRO A 113 -13.00 3.59 9.41
N GLN A 114 -14.16 4.21 9.62
CA GLN A 114 -15.43 3.69 9.09
C GLN A 114 -15.40 3.51 7.57
N VAL A 115 -14.81 4.47 6.86
CA VAL A 115 -14.72 4.43 5.40
C VAL A 115 -13.92 3.22 4.91
N GLU A 116 -12.83 2.86 5.59
CA GLU A 116 -12.01 1.69 5.25
C GLU A 116 -12.72 0.37 5.59
N ARG A 117 -13.49 0.34 6.70
CA ARG A 117 -14.38 -0.79 7.03
C ARG A 117 -15.43 -1.03 5.95
N GLU A 118 -16.02 0.05 5.42
CA GLU A 118 -17.03 -0.03 4.37
C GLU A 118 -16.46 -0.58 3.06
N ILE A 119 -15.24 -0.17 2.66
CA ILE A 119 -14.56 -0.79 1.51
C ILE A 119 -14.33 -2.28 1.78
N ASN A 120 -13.76 -2.63 2.94
CA ASN A 120 -13.48 -4.03 3.28
C ASN A 120 -14.74 -4.89 3.18
N GLU A 121 -15.85 -4.44 3.76
CA GLU A 121 -17.12 -5.16 3.74
C GLU A 121 -17.69 -5.26 2.31
N HIS A 122 -17.62 -4.18 1.52
CA HIS A 122 -18.07 -4.18 0.14
C HIS A 122 -17.30 -5.19 -0.72
N VAL A 123 -15.97 -5.17 -0.63
CA VAL A 123 -15.10 -6.11 -1.38
C VAL A 123 -15.32 -7.52 -0.89
N PHE A 124 -15.39 -7.73 0.43
CA PHE A 124 -15.65 -9.04 1.02
C PHE A 124 -16.97 -9.64 0.52
N ARG A 125 -18.08 -8.89 0.57
CA ARG A 125 -19.38 -9.33 0.07
C ARG A 125 -19.35 -9.67 -1.42
N THR A 126 -18.64 -8.87 -2.21
CA THR A 126 -18.46 -9.12 -3.64
C THR A 126 -17.72 -10.45 -3.88
N LEU A 127 -16.62 -10.69 -3.17
CA LEU A 127 -15.85 -11.93 -3.29
C LEU A 127 -16.62 -13.15 -2.76
N VAL A 128 -17.39 -13.01 -1.68
CA VAL A 128 -18.28 -14.06 -1.17
C VAL A 128 -19.34 -14.40 -2.22
N ALA A 129 -19.98 -13.41 -2.83
CA ALA A 129 -20.97 -13.66 -3.89
C ALA A 129 -20.36 -14.42 -5.07
N LEU A 130 -19.13 -14.09 -5.48
CA LEU A 130 -18.37 -14.84 -6.48
C LEU A 130 -18.06 -16.27 -6.05
N ARG A 131 -17.67 -16.46 -4.78
CA ARG A 131 -17.40 -17.79 -4.22
C ARG A 131 -18.66 -18.66 -4.19
N THR A 132 -19.79 -18.11 -3.78
CA THR A 132 -21.10 -18.77 -3.69
C THR A 132 -21.66 -19.11 -5.08
N ALA A 133 -21.49 -18.20 -6.06
CA ALA A 133 -21.83 -18.45 -7.46
C ALA A 133 -20.89 -19.47 -8.14
N GLY A 134 -19.86 -19.95 -7.43
CA GLY A 134 -18.89 -20.90 -7.95
C GLY A 134 -17.95 -20.30 -9.00
N ALA A 135 -17.76 -18.98 -9.05
CA ALA A 135 -16.78 -18.33 -9.92
C ALA A 135 -15.34 -18.47 -9.38
N LEU A 136 -15.19 -18.68 -8.07
CA LEU A 136 -13.90 -18.87 -7.40
C LEU A 136 -13.73 -20.32 -6.95
N ALA A 137 -12.52 -20.86 -7.09
CA ALA A 137 -12.19 -22.18 -6.53
C ALA A 137 -12.10 -22.11 -5.00
N LYS A 138 -11.55 -21.00 -4.50
CA LYS A 138 -11.34 -20.77 -3.07
C LYS A 138 -11.29 -19.27 -2.79
N LEU A 139 -11.81 -18.88 -1.63
CA LEU A 139 -11.62 -17.54 -1.06
C LEU A 139 -10.94 -17.68 0.30
N THR A 140 -9.78 -17.06 0.45
CA THR A 140 -9.05 -16.96 1.73
C THR A 140 -8.95 -15.50 2.13
N VAL A 141 -9.35 -15.17 3.36
CA VAL A 141 -9.22 -13.83 3.95
C VAL A 141 -8.03 -13.83 4.90
N ARG A 142 -7.06 -12.96 4.62
CA ARG A 142 -5.88 -12.73 5.44
C ARG A 142 -6.04 -11.43 6.23
N PHE A 143 -6.38 -11.51 7.50
CA PHE A 143 -6.74 -10.34 8.32
C PHE A 143 -5.81 -10.16 9.51
N TYR A 144 -5.62 -8.92 9.98
CA TYR A 144 -4.87 -8.61 11.19
C TYR A 144 -5.82 -8.15 12.30
N GLY A 145 -5.60 -8.61 13.55
CA GLY A 145 -6.52 -8.37 14.65
C GLY A 145 -7.77 -9.24 14.56
N SER A 146 -8.97 -8.66 14.71
CA SER A 146 -10.23 -9.40 14.61
C SER A 146 -10.98 -9.10 13.31
N LEU A 147 -11.81 -10.04 12.83
CA LEU A 147 -12.69 -9.77 11.68
C LEU A 147 -13.57 -8.55 11.89
N ALA A 148 -14.17 -8.42 13.08
CA ALA A 148 -15.01 -7.29 13.43
C ALA A 148 -14.29 -5.94 13.32
N THR A 149 -13.03 -5.85 13.79
CA THR A 149 -12.23 -4.62 13.65
C THR A 149 -11.87 -4.28 12.21
N ASN A 150 -11.87 -5.27 11.31
CA ASN A 150 -11.69 -5.06 9.86
C ASN A 150 -13.02 -4.72 9.16
N GLY A 151 -14.14 -4.67 9.87
CA GLY A 151 -15.47 -4.51 9.28
C GLY A 151 -16.02 -5.77 8.63
N LEU A 152 -15.47 -6.95 8.96
CA LEU A 152 -15.80 -8.22 8.33
C LEU A 152 -16.54 -9.17 9.28
N HIS A 153 -17.21 -10.15 8.69
CA HIS A 153 -17.93 -11.21 9.40
C HIS A 153 -17.54 -12.62 8.89
N ARG A 154 -17.87 -13.65 9.67
CA ARG A 154 -17.64 -15.06 9.33
C ARG A 154 -18.64 -15.51 8.25
N HIS A 155 -18.17 -16.26 7.28
CA HIS A 155 -18.95 -16.95 6.24
C HIS A 155 -18.43 -18.39 6.12
N SER A 156 -19.33 -19.37 5.95
CA SER A 156 -18.98 -20.80 5.98
C SER A 156 -18.04 -21.23 4.85
N ASP A 157 -18.20 -20.64 3.66
CA ASP A 157 -17.44 -21.01 2.46
C ASP A 157 -16.10 -20.27 2.31
N VAL A 158 -15.66 -19.58 3.36
CA VAL A 158 -14.47 -18.72 3.37
C VAL A 158 -13.43 -19.25 4.35
N ASN A 159 -12.19 -19.34 3.89
CA ASN A 159 -11.06 -19.62 4.76
C ASN A 159 -10.56 -18.33 5.39
N TYR A 160 -10.24 -18.38 6.68
CA TYR A 160 -9.74 -17.22 7.43
C TYR A 160 -8.35 -17.54 7.96
N GLN A 161 -7.40 -16.64 7.70
CA GLN A 161 -6.01 -16.75 8.16
C GLN A 161 -5.63 -15.44 8.84
N GLU A 162 -5.18 -15.53 10.09
CA GLU A 162 -4.64 -14.37 10.78
C GLU A 162 -3.25 -14.03 10.21
N ALA A 163 -3.04 -12.74 9.95
CA ALA A 163 -1.81 -12.20 9.41
C ALA A 163 -0.79 -11.99 10.53
N LEU A 164 0.45 -12.42 10.25
CA LEU A 164 1.61 -11.98 11.02
C LEU A 164 2.30 -10.84 10.26
N LEU A 165 2.73 -9.81 10.97
CA LEU A 165 3.49 -8.67 10.40
C LEU A 165 4.97 -9.02 10.21
N THR A 166 5.24 -10.19 9.64
CA THR A 166 6.59 -10.75 9.46
C THR A 166 7.17 -10.52 8.06
N GLY A 167 6.39 -9.90 7.15
CA GLY A 167 6.78 -9.73 5.76
C GLY A 167 6.75 -11.01 4.91
N ARG A 168 6.29 -12.14 5.47
CA ARG A 168 6.15 -13.41 4.74
C ARG A 168 5.08 -13.31 3.64
N THR A 169 5.37 -13.96 2.51
CA THR A 169 4.54 -13.92 1.29
C THR A 169 4.04 -15.31 0.86
N ASP A 170 4.23 -16.33 1.69
CA ASP A 170 3.90 -17.73 1.36
C ASP A 170 2.43 -17.93 0.97
N ASP A 171 1.53 -17.15 1.56
CA ASP A 171 0.11 -17.10 1.22
C ASP A 171 -0.15 -16.48 -0.15
N MET A 172 0.57 -15.42 -0.54
CA MET A 172 0.54 -14.89 -1.91
C MET A 172 1.01 -15.94 -2.92
N GLU A 173 2.04 -16.71 -2.59
CA GLU A 173 2.58 -17.74 -3.48
C GLU A 173 1.56 -18.84 -3.76
N ARG A 174 0.77 -19.23 -2.75
CA ARG A 174 -0.33 -20.21 -2.86
C ARG A 174 -1.58 -19.67 -3.54
N ALA A 175 -1.71 -18.35 -3.68
CA ALA A 175 -2.83 -17.72 -4.34
C ALA A 175 -2.59 -17.61 -5.85
N ASP A 176 -3.70 -17.64 -6.60
CA ASP A 176 -3.69 -17.41 -8.03
C ASP A 176 -3.89 -15.92 -8.35
N VAL A 177 -4.63 -15.22 -7.48
CA VAL A 177 -4.85 -13.77 -7.55
C VAL A 177 -4.96 -13.18 -6.14
N VAL A 178 -4.37 -12.01 -5.95
CA VAL A 178 -4.43 -11.24 -4.70
C VAL A 178 -5.38 -10.06 -4.87
N VAL A 179 -6.32 -9.91 -3.93
CA VAL A 179 -7.18 -8.72 -3.82
C VAL A 179 -6.80 -7.99 -2.54
N SER A 180 -6.22 -6.80 -2.65
CA SER A 180 -5.68 -6.08 -1.48
C SER A 180 -5.45 -4.59 -1.74
N ALA A 181 -4.90 -3.88 -0.76
CA ALA A 181 -4.50 -2.48 -0.84
C ALA A 181 -3.08 -2.27 -0.25
N GLY A 182 -2.55 -1.06 -0.43
CA GLY A 182 -1.32 -0.61 0.21
C GLY A 182 -0.10 -1.51 -0.04
N THR A 183 0.78 -1.61 0.96
CA THR A 183 2.04 -2.38 0.87
C THR A 183 1.85 -3.82 0.42
N TYR A 184 0.81 -4.50 0.91
CA TYR A 184 0.59 -5.91 0.59
C TYR A 184 0.21 -6.12 -0.88
N ALA A 185 -0.61 -5.24 -1.45
CA ALA A 185 -0.90 -5.26 -2.88
C ALA A 185 0.34 -4.95 -3.73
N HIS A 186 1.16 -3.98 -3.32
CA HIS A 186 2.39 -3.64 -4.04
C HIS A 186 3.40 -4.79 -4.03
N MET A 187 3.54 -5.50 -2.91
CA MET A 187 4.35 -6.72 -2.81
C MET A 187 3.84 -7.82 -3.76
N ALA A 188 2.52 -8.00 -3.88
CA ALA A 188 1.94 -8.96 -4.84
C ALA A 188 2.31 -8.59 -6.29
N VAL A 189 2.20 -7.31 -6.67
CA VAL A 189 2.63 -6.82 -7.98
C VAL A 189 4.13 -7.02 -8.21
N ALA A 190 4.96 -6.68 -7.22
CA ALA A 190 6.41 -6.86 -7.28
C ALA A 190 6.79 -8.33 -7.54
N LEU A 191 6.13 -9.26 -6.84
CA LEU A 191 6.29 -10.71 -7.00
C LEU A 191 5.68 -11.26 -8.30
N GLY A 192 5.10 -10.40 -9.14
CA GLY A 192 4.52 -10.80 -10.43
C GLY A 192 3.20 -11.54 -10.30
N LYS A 193 2.49 -11.41 -9.17
CA LYS A 193 1.20 -12.07 -8.95
C LYS A 193 0.07 -11.27 -9.60
N PRO A 194 -0.91 -11.94 -10.25
CA PRO A 194 -2.19 -11.33 -10.55
C PRO A 194 -2.75 -10.59 -9.35
N THR A 195 -3.06 -9.32 -9.53
CA THR A 195 -3.46 -8.42 -8.45
C THR A 195 -4.66 -7.59 -8.87
N VAL A 196 -5.62 -7.45 -7.97
CA VAL A 196 -6.71 -6.46 -8.06
C VAL A 196 -6.60 -5.57 -6.83
N MET A 197 -6.44 -4.27 -7.02
CA MET A 197 -6.36 -3.33 -5.90
C MET A 197 -7.75 -2.86 -5.44
N MET A 198 -7.82 -2.40 -4.20
CA MET A 198 -9.01 -1.80 -3.57
C MET A 198 -8.61 -0.52 -2.84
N GLY A 199 -9.59 0.30 -2.46
CA GLY A 199 -9.38 1.56 -1.74
C GLY A 199 -8.78 2.67 -2.61
N GLN A 200 -8.80 2.55 -3.94
CA GLN A 200 -8.09 3.45 -4.83
C GLN A 200 -8.84 4.76 -5.09
N ASP A 201 -10.16 4.75 -4.91
CA ASP A 201 -11.00 5.95 -5.03
C ASP A 201 -11.10 6.75 -3.73
N ILE A 202 -10.42 6.29 -2.67
CA ILE A 202 -10.38 6.99 -1.39
C ILE A 202 -9.14 7.86 -1.31
N ARG A 203 -9.38 9.13 -1.04
CA ARG A 203 -8.32 10.10 -0.75
C ARG A 203 -7.43 9.55 0.39
N PRO A 204 -6.10 9.50 0.24
CA PRO A 204 -5.25 9.05 1.32
C PRO A 204 -5.44 9.91 2.59
N HIS A 205 -5.34 9.27 3.74
CA HIS A 205 -5.57 9.89 5.04
C HIS A 205 -4.75 9.20 6.13
N ASN A 206 -4.60 9.86 7.28
CA ASN A 206 -4.07 9.18 8.46
C ASN A 206 -5.12 8.24 9.06
N THR A 207 -4.67 7.26 9.85
CA THR A 207 -5.57 6.42 10.68
C THR A 207 -5.58 6.96 12.11
N PRO A 208 -6.62 7.67 12.57
CA PRO A 208 -6.59 8.28 13.90
C PRO A 208 -6.54 7.22 15.00
N ARG A 209 -5.76 7.48 16.05
CA ARG A 209 -5.72 6.69 17.28
C ARG A 209 -6.34 7.52 18.41
N GLY A 210 -6.88 6.86 19.44
CA GLY A 210 -7.34 7.51 20.67
C GLY A 210 -8.00 8.89 20.50
N GLY A 211 -9.27 8.94 20.08
CA GLY A 211 -10.02 10.19 19.95
C GLY A 211 -9.52 11.22 18.94
N GLY A 212 -8.42 10.96 18.23
CA GLY A 212 -7.86 11.84 17.21
C GLY A 212 -8.76 12.02 15.98
N GLN A 213 -8.48 13.05 15.19
CA GLN A 213 -9.23 13.36 13.97
C GLN A 213 -8.54 12.84 12.70
N MET A 214 -9.36 12.56 11.69
CA MET A 214 -8.92 12.14 10.37
C MET A 214 -8.44 13.36 9.57
N ALA A 215 -7.21 13.29 9.08
CA ALA A 215 -6.56 14.27 8.23
C ALA A 215 -6.36 13.67 6.84
N TRP A 216 -6.69 14.45 5.82
CA TRP A 216 -6.65 14.02 4.42
C TRP A 216 -5.53 14.72 3.68
N VAL A 217 -4.90 14.00 2.75
CA VAL A 217 -3.78 14.54 1.97
C VAL A 217 -4.22 15.66 1.04
N ARG A 218 -3.52 16.80 0.99
CA ARG A 218 -3.98 18.00 0.28
C ARG A 218 -3.97 17.85 -1.24
N ASN A 219 -2.97 17.18 -1.78
CA ASN A 219 -2.68 17.20 -3.21
C ASN A 219 -3.15 15.95 -3.98
N TRP A 220 -4.11 15.19 -3.44
CA TRP A 220 -4.58 13.93 -4.04
C TRP A 220 -4.91 14.04 -5.54
N GLU A 221 -5.61 15.09 -5.93
CA GLU A 221 -6.02 15.32 -7.32
C GLU A 221 -4.85 15.46 -8.29
N LEU A 222 -3.65 15.83 -7.82
CA LEU A 222 -2.46 15.98 -8.66
C LEU A 222 -1.89 14.63 -9.12
N TYR A 223 -2.09 13.57 -8.33
CA TYR A 223 -1.42 12.29 -8.56
C TYR A 223 -2.34 11.07 -8.53
N ARG A 224 -3.63 11.21 -8.22
CA ARG A 224 -4.56 10.08 -8.10
C ARG A 224 -4.57 9.19 -9.35
N ASP A 225 -4.63 9.78 -10.53
CA ASP A 225 -4.75 9.05 -11.79
C ASP A 225 -3.40 8.43 -12.18
N PHE A 226 -2.30 9.13 -11.86
CA PHE A 226 -0.95 8.61 -12.04
C PHE A 226 -0.67 7.41 -11.14
N ALA A 227 -1.08 7.46 -9.88
CA ALA A 227 -0.84 6.39 -8.91
C ALA A 227 -1.82 5.21 -9.04
N ARG A 228 -2.94 5.37 -9.75
CA ARG A 228 -4.00 4.36 -9.85
C ARG A 228 -3.51 3.09 -10.53
N PHE A 229 -3.68 1.95 -9.86
CA PHE A 229 -3.44 0.64 -10.43
C PHE A 229 -4.54 0.24 -11.44
N PRO A 230 -4.19 -0.36 -12.60
CA PRO A 230 -5.14 -0.62 -13.69
C PRO A 230 -6.34 -1.50 -13.33
N HIS A 231 -6.19 -2.44 -12.40
CA HIS A 231 -7.27 -3.35 -11.99
C HIS A 231 -7.76 -2.98 -10.58
N SER A 232 -8.92 -2.33 -10.51
CA SER A 232 -9.60 -2.03 -9.24
C SER A 232 -10.88 -2.81 -9.10
N ILE A 233 -11.11 -3.38 -7.92
CA ILE A 233 -12.37 -4.06 -7.61
C ILE A 233 -13.54 -3.07 -7.48
N GLU A 234 -13.26 -1.82 -7.09
CA GLU A 234 -14.27 -0.76 -6.89
C GLU A 234 -14.94 -0.32 -8.20
N MET A 235 -14.27 -0.53 -9.32
CA MET A 235 -14.84 -0.29 -10.65
C MET A 235 -15.87 -1.36 -11.06
N SER A 236 -16.09 -2.38 -10.23
CA SER A 236 -16.96 -3.50 -10.54
C SER A 236 -18.38 -3.26 -10.01
N THR A 237 -19.29 -2.89 -10.90
CA THR A 237 -20.72 -2.79 -10.59
C THR A 237 -21.38 -4.17 -10.63
N GLY A 238 -21.20 -4.92 -9.53
CA GLY A 238 -21.80 -6.24 -9.34
C GLY A 238 -20.88 -7.41 -9.69
N SER A 239 -21.34 -8.63 -9.36
CA SER A 239 -20.51 -9.83 -9.38
C SER A 239 -19.98 -10.20 -10.77
N SER A 240 -20.73 -9.96 -11.85
CA SER A 240 -20.27 -10.26 -13.21
C SER A 240 -19.03 -9.41 -13.59
N VAL A 241 -19.09 -8.11 -13.33
CA VAL A 241 -17.98 -7.19 -13.59
C VAL A 241 -16.79 -7.51 -12.69
N ALA A 242 -17.03 -7.89 -11.43
CA ALA A 242 -15.97 -8.30 -10.52
C ALA A 242 -15.25 -9.57 -10.98
N ALA A 243 -15.99 -10.56 -11.50
CA ALA A 243 -15.40 -11.76 -12.06
C ALA A 243 -14.52 -11.44 -13.28
N GLU A 244 -14.99 -10.57 -14.18
CA GLU A 244 -14.22 -10.14 -15.35
C GLU A 244 -12.97 -9.34 -14.96
N THR A 245 -13.06 -8.46 -13.96
CA THR A 245 -11.90 -7.73 -13.42
C THR A 245 -10.85 -8.69 -12.89
N ILE A 246 -11.25 -9.70 -12.12
CA ILE A 246 -10.34 -10.74 -11.61
C ILE A 246 -9.72 -11.53 -12.77
N LYS A 247 -10.53 -11.94 -13.74
CA LYS A 247 -10.06 -12.67 -14.92
C LYS A 247 -9.00 -11.88 -15.70
N ARG A 248 -9.26 -10.60 -15.99
CA ARG A 248 -8.32 -9.69 -16.66
C ARG A 248 -7.01 -9.52 -15.87
N ALA A 249 -7.10 -9.39 -14.56
CA ALA A 249 -5.92 -9.33 -13.70
C ALA A 249 -5.07 -10.61 -13.77
N CYS A 250 -5.71 -11.77 -13.93
CA CYS A 250 -5.03 -13.06 -14.10
C CYS A 250 -4.37 -13.23 -15.48
N GLU A 251 -4.94 -12.65 -16.53
CA GLU A 251 -4.36 -12.66 -17.88
C GLU A 251 -3.15 -11.73 -18.01
N GLY A 252 -3.15 -10.63 -17.25
CA GLY A 252 -2.13 -9.59 -17.30
C GLY A 252 -2.36 -8.62 -18.46
N THR A 253 -1.78 -7.42 -18.33
CA THR A 253 -1.89 -6.36 -19.35
C THR A 253 -0.60 -5.55 -19.39
N ALA A 254 -0.33 -4.90 -20.53
CA ALA A 254 0.81 -4.00 -20.66
C ALA A 254 0.75 -2.86 -19.62
N SER A 255 -0.44 -2.36 -19.30
CA SER A 255 -0.60 -1.30 -18.30
C SER A 255 -0.21 -1.73 -16.88
N VAL A 256 -0.33 -3.01 -16.53
CA VAL A 256 0.16 -3.53 -15.24
C VAL A 256 1.68 -3.53 -15.20
N GLU A 257 2.34 -3.92 -16.29
CA GLU A 257 3.80 -3.90 -16.38
C GLU A 257 4.35 -2.46 -16.39
N ASP A 258 3.69 -1.55 -17.12
CA ASP A 258 4.03 -0.12 -17.14
C ASP A 258 3.87 0.48 -15.73
N TRP A 259 2.76 0.17 -15.05
CA TRP A 259 2.54 0.62 -13.67
C TRP A 259 3.61 0.06 -12.74
N LYS A 260 3.93 -1.24 -12.85
CA LYS A 260 4.97 -1.88 -12.03
C LYS A 260 6.34 -1.26 -12.26
N ALA A 261 6.73 -1.00 -13.50
CA ALA A 261 7.99 -0.35 -13.84
C ALA A 261 8.09 1.05 -13.20
N ASN A 262 6.99 1.80 -13.19
CA ASN A 262 6.95 3.14 -12.62
C ASN A 262 6.88 3.15 -11.08
N HIS A 263 6.07 2.28 -10.47
CA HIS A 263 5.71 2.37 -9.05
C HIS A 263 6.44 1.37 -8.14
N ILE A 264 6.87 0.22 -8.66
CA ILE A 264 7.75 -0.72 -7.96
C ILE A 264 9.20 -0.48 -8.37
N GLY A 265 9.46 -0.35 -9.67
CA GLY A 265 10.80 -0.13 -10.21
C GLY A 265 11.69 -1.38 -10.12
N HIS A 266 13.00 -1.14 -10.01
CA HIS A 266 14.01 -2.19 -9.94
C HIS A 266 14.20 -2.68 -8.50
N GLN A 267 14.80 -3.87 -8.33
CA GLN A 267 15.24 -4.35 -7.03
C GLN A 267 16.18 -3.32 -6.36
N PHE A 268 16.09 -3.18 -5.03
CA PHE A 268 17.00 -2.37 -4.24
C PHE A 268 18.46 -2.68 -4.58
N ASN A 269 19.23 -1.63 -4.83
CA ASN A 269 20.65 -1.71 -5.16
C ASN A 269 21.50 -1.11 -4.02
N PRO A 270 22.09 -1.95 -3.14
CA PRO A 270 22.89 -1.47 -2.01
C PRO A 270 24.07 -0.59 -2.41
N GLN A 271 24.77 -0.92 -3.50
CA GLN A 271 25.93 -0.15 -3.96
C GLN A 271 25.52 1.23 -4.46
N HIS A 272 24.41 1.30 -5.20
CA HIS A 272 23.84 2.58 -5.62
C HIS A 272 23.39 3.41 -4.41
N PHE A 273 22.67 2.81 -3.46
CA PHE A 273 22.26 3.48 -2.22
C PHE A 273 23.45 4.08 -1.46
N ILE A 274 24.52 3.29 -1.23
CA ILE A 274 25.73 3.75 -0.53
C ILE A 274 26.36 4.92 -1.30
N SER A 275 26.54 4.78 -2.62
CA SER A 275 27.13 5.84 -3.43
C SER A 275 26.34 7.14 -3.41
N ARG A 276 24.99 7.06 -3.42
CA ARG A 276 24.14 8.26 -3.30
C ARG A 276 24.22 8.85 -1.90
N LEU A 277 24.20 8.03 -0.86
CA LEU A 277 24.31 8.49 0.53
C LEU A 277 25.63 9.21 0.80
N GLU A 278 26.76 8.65 0.36
CA GLU A 278 28.09 9.24 0.54
C GLU A 278 28.25 10.58 -0.16
N ALA A 279 27.50 10.85 -1.24
CA ALA A 279 27.52 12.13 -1.94
C ALA A 279 26.92 13.31 -1.14
N TYR A 280 26.25 13.02 -0.02
CA TYR A 280 25.67 14.02 0.90
C TYR A 280 26.44 14.17 2.22
N LEU A 281 27.52 13.41 2.42
CA LEU A 281 28.39 13.48 3.60
C LEU A 281 29.56 14.44 3.36
#